data_AF-A0AAD6S1E6-F1
#
_entry.id   AF-A0AAD6S1E6-F1
#
_cell.length_a   1.000
_cell.length_b   1.000
_cell.length_c   1.000
_cell.angle_alpha   90.00
_cell.angle_beta   90.00
_cell.angle_gamma   90.00
#
_symmetry.space_group_name_H-M   'P 1'
#
loop_
_entity.id
_entity.type
_entity.pdbx_description
1 polymer ?
#
loop_
_entity_poly.entity_id
_entity_poly.type
_entity_poly.pdbx_seq_one_letter_code
_entity_poly.pdbx_strand_id
1 'polypeptide(L)'
;VVRLVAVLCWLYGSNWYWAQPYHTSKLTGQQWVEELMRGHPERIYNELGVHLHVFVMLLLELRGLGYSDSKHVSLEEQLVIFLY
;
A
#
# COMPACT_ATOMS: atom_id res chain seq x y z
N VAL A 1 -5.88 23.17 5.37
CA VAL A 1 -4.67 22.54 5.96
C VAL A 1 -4.89 22.12 7.41
N VAL A 2 -5.14 23.04 8.36
CA VAL A 2 -5.30 22.71 9.80
C VAL A 2 -6.36 21.65 10.10
N ARG A 3 -7.52 21.69 9.43
CA ARG A 3 -8.59 20.70 9.59
C ARG A 3 -8.20 19.29 9.12
N LEU A 4 -7.41 19.18 8.05
CA LEU A 4 -6.93 17.88 7.56
C LEU A 4 -5.92 17.28 8.54
N VAL A 5 -5.00 18.09 9.06
CA VAL A 5 -4.02 17.65 10.05
C VAL A 5 -4.70 17.16 11.33
N ALA A 6 -5.73 17.85 11.82
CA ALA A 6 -6.48 17.43 13.01
C ALA A 6 -7.23 16.10 12.81
N VAL A 7 -7.82 15.88 11.63
CA VAL A 7 -8.49 14.62 11.27
C VAL A 7 -7.49 13.47 11.21
N LEU A 8 -6.31 13.70 10.65
CA LEU A 8 -5.23 12.71 10.63
C LEU A 8 -4.77 12.38 12.06
N CYS A 9 -4.45 13.38 12.89
CA CYS A 9 -4.05 13.14 14.29
C CYS A 9 -5.09 12.32 15.08
N TRP A 10 -6.38 12.58 14.86
CA TRP A 10 -7.46 11.82 15.50
C TRP A 10 -7.55 10.37 15.00
N LEU A 11 -7.42 10.15 13.68
CA LEU A 11 -7.39 8.81 13.09
C LEU A 11 -6.21 7.99 13.61
N TYR A 12 -4.99 8.54 13.58
CA TYR A 12 -3.77 7.88 14.06
C TYR A 12 -3.78 7.64 15.58
N GLY A 13 -4.45 8.49 16.36
CA GLY A 13 -4.60 8.31 17.81
C GLY A 13 -5.66 7.28 18.21
N SER A 14 -6.49 6.81 17.28
CA SER A 14 -7.57 5.87 17.58
C SER A 14 -7.05 4.43 17.72
N ASN A 15 -7.52 3.70 18.74
CA ASN A 15 -7.10 2.31 18.97
C ASN A 15 -7.48 1.37 17.82
N TRP A 16 -8.56 1.70 17.09
CA TRP A 16 -9.00 0.96 15.89
C TRP A 16 -8.01 1.05 14.73
N TYR A 17 -7.22 2.11 14.66
CA TYR A 17 -6.19 2.27 13.65
C TYR A 17 -5.09 1.21 13.79
N TRP A 18 -4.70 0.91 15.04
CA TRP A 18 -3.64 -0.05 15.37
C TRP A 18 -4.12 -1.50 15.45
N ALA A 19 -5.42 -1.72 15.68
CA ALA A 19 -6.03 -3.05 15.80
C ALA A 19 -6.48 -3.62 14.44
N GLN A 20 -5.55 -3.74 13.48
CA GLN A 20 -5.83 -4.32 12.16
C GLN A 20 -5.20 -5.71 11.99
N PRO A 21 -5.91 -6.69 11.40
CA PRO A 21 -5.36 -8.03 11.20
C PRO A 21 -4.09 -7.99 10.33
N TYR A 22 -2.98 -8.56 10.85
CA TYR A 22 -1.63 -8.44 10.27
C TYR A 22 -1.29 -9.48 9.20
N HIS A 23 -1.86 -10.68 9.28
CA HIS A 23 -1.64 -11.73 8.29
C HIS A 23 -2.97 -12.41 7.96
N THR A 24 -3.65 -11.94 6.92
CA THR A 24 -4.82 -12.62 6.37
C THR A 24 -4.41 -13.29 5.07
N SER A 25 -3.46 -14.24 5.11
CA SER A 25 -2.83 -14.84 3.92
C SER A 25 -3.84 -15.10 2.78
N LYS A 26 -3.93 -14.17 1.83
CA LYS A 26 -4.84 -14.29 0.69
C LYS A 26 -4.17 -15.13 -0.40
N LEU A 27 -4.98 -15.91 -1.12
CA LEU A 27 -4.53 -16.97 -2.03
C LEU A 27 -3.93 -16.46 -3.37
N THR A 28 -3.93 -15.15 -3.63
CA THR A 28 -3.40 -14.57 -4.89
C THR A 28 -2.48 -13.39 -4.61
N GLY A 29 -1.49 -13.16 -5.48
CA GLY A 29 -0.54 -12.05 -5.34
C GLY A 29 -1.24 -10.69 -5.37
N GLN A 30 -2.18 -10.47 -6.29
CA GLN A 30 -3.01 -9.27 -6.31
C GLN A 30 -3.73 -9.00 -4.98
N GLN A 31 -4.31 -10.04 -4.39
CA GLN A 31 -5.00 -9.92 -3.11
C GLN A 31 -4.04 -9.57 -1.96
N TRP A 32 -2.83 -10.11 -1.98
CA TRP A 32 -1.76 -9.77 -1.04
C TRP A 32 -1.30 -8.31 -1.22
N VAL A 33 -1.14 -7.84 -2.46
CA VAL A 33 -0.85 -6.43 -2.77
C VAL A 33 -1.94 -5.51 -2.20
N GLU A 34 -3.22 -5.88 -2.37
CA GLU A 34 -4.30 -5.12 -1.75
C GLU A 34 -4.25 -5.11 -0.21
N GLU A 35 -3.79 -6.20 0.40
CA GLU A 35 -3.58 -6.28 1.85
C GLU A 35 -2.42 -5.38 2.30
N LEU A 36 -1.34 -5.29 1.53
CA LEU A 36 -0.25 -4.34 1.80
C LEU A 36 -0.72 -2.88 1.69
N MET A 37 -1.50 -2.56 0.65
CA MET A 37 -1.94 -1.20 0.39
C MET A 37 -3.07 -0.72 1.32
N ARG A 38 -3.98 -1.62 1.70
CA ARG A 38 -5.17 -1.28 2.52
C ARG A 38 -5.04 -1.69 3.99
N GLY A 39 -4.04 -2.49 4.33
CA GLY A 39 -3.79 -2.95 5.68
C GLY A 39 -3.00 -1.94 6.51
N HIS A 40 -2.35 -2.43 7.56
CA HIS A 40 -1.61 -1.57 8.47
C HIS A 40 -0.46 -0.84 7.73
N PRO A 41 -0.29 0.48 7.91
CA PRO A 41 0.70 1.25 7.15
C PRO A 41 2.15 0.82 7.37
N GLU A 42 2.46 0.19 8.50
CA GLU A 42 3.78 -0.38 8.73
C GLU A 42 4.01 -1.68 7.97
N ARG A 43 2.95 -2.38 7.55
CA ARG A 43 3.09 -3.65 6.82
C ARG A 43 3.82 -3.44 5.50
N ILE A 44 3.39 -2.46 4.70
CA ILE A 44 4.08 -2.18 3.43
C ILE A 44 5.53 -1.73 3.63
N TYR A 45 5.82 -1.02 4.72
CA TYR A 45 7.19 -0.62 5.06
C TYR A 45 8.03 -1.83 5.47
N ASN A 46 7.49 -2.71 6.30
CA ASN A 46 8.18 -3.91 6.77
C ASN A 46 8.43 -4.92 5.64
N GLU A 47 7.50 -5.02 4.69
CA GLU A 47 7.57 -6.00 3.59
C GLU A 47 8.32 -5.47 2.37
N LEU A 48 8.16 -4.19 2.00
CA LEU A 48 8.74 -3.61 0.77
C LEU A 48 9.83 -2.56 1.03
N GLY A 49 10.12 -2.23 2.30
CA GLY A 49 11.08 -1.18 2.66
C GLY A 49 10.65 0.25 2.30
N VAL A 50 9.40 0.44 1.83
CA VAL A 50 8.87 1.75 1.42
C VAL A 50 7.53 2.04 2.09
N HIS A 51 7.29 3.30 2.43
CA HIS A 51 5.98 3.71 2.93
C HIS A 51 4.92 3.74 1.82
N LEU A 52 3.65 3.54 2.19
CA LEU A 52 2.51 3.51 1.25
C LEU A 52 2.49 4.70 0.28
N HIS A 53 2.73 5.90 0.78
CA HIS A 53 2.71 7.10 -0.05
C HIS A 53 3.83 7.10 -1.10
N VAL A 54 5.02 6.58 -0.77
CA VAL A 54 6.15 6.43 -1.72
C VAL A 54 5.82 5.39 -2.77
N PHE A 55 5.27 4.25 -2.34
CA PHE A 55 4.80 3.20 -3.25
C PHE A 55 3.78 3.74 -4.27
N VAL A 56 2.78 4.51 -3.81
CA VAL A 56 1.75 5.11 -4.68
C VAL A 56 2.36 6.14 -5.63
N MET A 57 3.31 6.97 -5.18
CA MET A 57 4.00 7.93 -6.04
C MET A 57 4.78 7.22 -7.15
N LEU A 58 5.54 6.17 -6.82
CA LEU A 58 6.26 5.36 -7.81
C LEU A 58 5.31 4.74 -8.83
N LEU A 59 4.17 4.21 -8.37
CA LEU A 59 3.16 3.64 -9.24
C LEU A 59 2.57 4.67 -10.22
N LEU A 60 2.29 5.88 -9.75
CA LEU A 60 1.79 6.98 -10.60
C LEU A 60 2.83 7.41 -11.64
N GLU A 61 4.10 7.52 -11.25
CA GLU A 61 5.19 7.84 -12.18
C GLU A 61 5.34 6.77 -13.26
N LEU A 62 5.30 5.48 -12.89
CA LEU A 62 5.35 4.38 -13.85
C LEU A 62 4.20 4.43 -14.85
N ARG A 63 2.96 4.71 -14.38
CA ARG A 63 1.82 4.92 -15.28
C ARG A 63 2.05 6.14 -16.20
N GLY A 64 2.62 7.22 -15.68
CA GLY A 64 2.97 8.41 -16.45
C GLY A 64 4.02 8.13 -17.55
N LEU A 65 4.94 7.21 -17.30
CA LEU A 65 5.94 6.73 -18.26
C LEU A 65 5.39 5.72 -19.28
N GLY A 66 4.12 5.31 -19.16
CA GLY A 66 3.46 4.39 -20.08
C GLY A 66 3.56 2.91 -19.67
N TYR A 67 4.02 2.60 -18.46
CA TYR A 67 3.89 1.25 -17.93
C TYR A 67 2.43 0.95 -17.59
N SER A 68 2.02 -0.29 -17.84
CA SER A 68 0.65 -0.74 -17.65
C SER A 68 0.61 -2.18 -17.13
N ASP A 69 -0.60 -2.63 -16.80
CA ASP A 69 -0.86 -4.01 -16.47
C ASP A 69 -0.40 -4.94 -17.62
N SER A 70 0.10 -6.12 -17.23
CA SER A 70 0.36 -7.22 -18.15
C SER A 70 -0.90 -8.08 -18.34
N LYS A 71 -0.80 -9.15 -19.11
CA LYS A 71 -1.93 -10.06 -19.36
C LYS A 71 -2.54 -10.66 -18.07
N HIS A 72 -1.73 -10.89 -17.04
CA HIS A 72 -2.15 -11.59 -15.82
C HIS A 72 -1.72 -10.92 -14.51
N VAL A 73 -0.89 -9.89 -14.57
CA VAL A 73 -0.28 -9.25 -13.40
C VAL A 73 -0.48 -7.74 -13.51
N SER A 74 -1.12 -7.14 -12.52
CA SER A 74 -1.33 -5.69 -12.44
C SER A 74 0.00 -4.95 -12.29
N LEU A 75 0.03 -3.66 -12.63
CA LEU A 75 1.22 -2.85 -12.41
C LEU A 75 1.55 -2.72 -10.91
N GLU A 76 0.56 -2.70 -10.04
CA GLU A 76 0.76 -2.74 -8.59
C GLU A 76 1.50 -4.01 -8.17
N GLU A 77 1.05 -5.17 -8.65
CA GLU A 77 1.65 -6.46 -8.34
C GLU A 77 3.05 -6.61 -8.97
N GLN A 78 3.26 -6.10 -10.18
CA GLN A 78 4.60 -6.03 -10.77
C GLN A 78 5.56 -5.18 -9.93
N LEU A 79 5.10 -4.02 -9.47
CA LEU A 79 5.91 -3.14 -8.63
C LEU A 79 6.21 -3.78 -7.27
N VAL A 80 5.23 -4.47 -6.68
CA VAL A 80 5.44 -5.23 -5.45
C VAL A 80 6.46 -6.36 -5.65
N ILE A 81 6.36 -7.14 -6.74
CA ILE A 81 7.33 -8.20 -7.08
C ILE A 81 8.75 -7.62 -7.25
N PHE A 82 8.87 -6.41 -7.80
CA PHE A 82 10.15 -5.76 -7.99
C PHE A 82 10.78 -5.28 -6.67
N LEU A 83 9.97 -4.87 -5.69
CA LEU A 83 10.43 -4.31 -4.41
C LEU A 83 10.66 -5.34 -3.31
N TYR A 84 10.04 -6.52 -3.41
CA TYR A 84 10.19 -7.64 -2.47
C TYR A 84 11.46 -8.45 -2.72
#